data_AF-A0A968SNW1-F1
#
_entry.id   AF-A0A968SNW1-F1
#
_cell.length_a   1.000
_cell.length_b   1.000
_cell.length_c   1.000
_cell.angle_alpha   90.00
_cell.angle_beta   90.00
_cell.angle_gamma   90.00
#
_symmetry.space_group_name_H-M   'P 1'
#
loop_
_entity.id
_entity.type
_entity.pdbx_description
1 polymer ?
#
loop_
_entity_poly.entity_id
_entity_poly.type
_entity_poly.pdbx_seq_one_letter_code
_entity_poly.pdbx_strand_id
1 'polypeptide(L)'
;MIVVMKDETPSEAIEELALQFRQMGLTPEKIIGTQKVVIGLVGDTASLDEAVVQQYSPFIEQVMRVGKKFKRASLEYRHGDYTTVTVKTPQGSIAFGHHCPIVVMAGPCSVENEEMIIATAKHVGSCGAAFLRGGAYKPRTSPYDFQGHGESALDLLAAARDASGLGIITEVMDTMDVDKVGAVADILQVGARNMQNFPLLKKVGSQPKPVMLKRGPAATITEWLMAAEYILAAGNPNVILCERGIRTFDSQYTRNTLDVSAIPVLKTLTHLPVVIDPSHGTGKSQFVPMMSKASVAAGTDALIIEVHPNPAQALSDGPQSLPFADFAELMKELEHLGRALGRWPGIPALA
;
A
#
# COMPACT_ATOMS: atom_id res chain seq x y z
N MET A 1 21.06 18.23 0.91
CA MET A 1 20.14 19.30 0.40
C MET A 1 21.00 20.37 -0.26
N ILE A 2 20.47 21.15 -1.20
CA ILE A 2 21.17 22.25 -1.87
C ILE A 2 20.39 23.53 -1.58
N VAL A 3 21.07 24.57 -1.13
CA VAL A 3 20.52 25.91 -0.90
C VAL A 3 21.18 26.85 -1.88
N VAL A 4 20.39 27.48 -2.74
CA VAL A 4 20.83 28.46 -3.72
C VAL A 4 20.57 29.85 -3.15
N MET A 5 21.62 30.68 -3.09
CA MET A 5 21.55 32.05 -2.60
C MET A 5 21.22 33.02 -3.74
N LYS A 6 20.54 34.11 -3.42
CA LYS A 6 20.28 35.22 -4.34
C LYS A 6 21.58 35.88 -4.79
N ASP A 7 21.53 36.55 -5.94
CA ASP A 7 22.65 37.36 -6.43
C ASP A 7 23.04 38.42 -5.40
N GLU A 8 24.34 38.72 -5.34
CA GLU A 8 24.91 39.76 -4.45
C GLU A 8 24.62 39.55 -2.94
N THR A 9 24.34 38.31 -2.52
CA THR A 9 24.19 38.00 -1.09
C THR A 9 25.48 38.34 -0.33
N PRO A 10 25.40 39.10 0.78
CA PRO A 10 26.58 39.43 1.60
C PRO A 10 27.27 38.18 2.15
N SER A 11 28.61 38.16 2.14
CA SER A 11 29.40 37.04 2.67
C SER A 11 29.05 36.72 4.13
N GLU A 12 28.76 37.75 4.94
CA GLU A 12 28.34 37.59 6.35
C GLU A 12 27.05 36.77 6.46
N ALA A 13 26.05 37.05 5.63
CA ALA A 13 24.79 36.30 5.61
C ALA A 13 24.98 34.83 5.18
N ILE A 14 25.93 34.56 4.29
CA ILE A 14 26.30 33.19 3.89
C ILE A 14 26.96 32.44 5.05
N GLU A 15 27.84 33.10 5.79
CA GLU A 15 28.51 32.50 6.96
C GLU A 15 27.55 32.28 8.13
N GLU A 16 26.64 33.22 8.40
CA GLU A 16 25.59 33.06 9.42
C GLU A 16 24.71 31.85 9.13
N LEU A 17 24.25 31.72 7.89
CA LEU A 17 23.43 30.61 7.46
C LEU A 17 24.21 29.27 7.54
N ALA A 18 25.48 29.27 7.14
CA ALA A 18 26.34 28.09 7.29
C ALA A 18 26.55 27.72 8.78
N LEU A 19 26.70 28.70 9.67
CA LEU A 19 26.81 28.44 11.11
C LEU A 19 25.53 27.83 11.67
N GLN A 20 24.37 28.35 11.27
CA GLN A 20 23.07 27.80 11.66
C GLN A 20 22.94 26.33 11.24
N PHE A 21 23.32 25.98 10.00
CA PHE A 21 23.30 24.58 9.57
C PHE A 21 24.27 23.68 10.35
N ARG A 22 25.44 24.19 10.74
CA ARG A 22 26.37 23.45 11.60
C ARG A 22 25.79 23.18 12.99
N GLN A 23 25.07 24.14 13.57
CA GLN A 23 24.39 23.97 14.85
C GLN A 23 23.29 22.89 14.79
N MET A 24 22.71 22.68 13.61
CA MET A 24 21.76 21.59 13.35
C MET A 24 22.44 20.24 13.09
N GLY A 25 23.76 20.15 13.21
CA GLY A 25 24.54 18.92 12.97
C GLY A 25 24.80 18.61 11.50
N LEU A 26 24.64 19.58 10.60
CA LEU A 26 24.90 19.44 9.17
C LEU A 26 26.28 20.02 8.82
N THR A 27 26.85 19.55 7.72
CA THR A 27 28.09 20.10 7.16
C THR A 27 27.76 20.89 5.89
N PRO A 28 27.78 22.24 5.94
CA PRO A 28 27.57 23.07 4.77
C PRO A 28 28.86 23.20 3.96
N GLU A 29 28.81 22.79 2.70
CA GLU A 29 29.84 23.00 1.68
C GLU A 29 29.43 24.13 0.76
N LYS A 30 30.26 25.18 0.68
CA LYS A 30 29.98 26.37 -0.11
C LYS A 30 30.67 26.26 -1.46
N ILE A 31 29.89 26.44 -2.53
CA ILE A 31 30.36 26.56 -3.90
C ILE A 31 30.10 28.01 -4.32
N ILE A 32 31.17 28.80 -4.39
CA ILE A 32 31.12 30.21 -4.80
C ILE A 32 31.32 30.27 -6.32
N GLY A 33 30.22 30.38 -7.05
CA GLY A 33 30.24 30.57 -8.50
C GLY A 33 30.46 32.04 -8.89
N THR A 34 30.65 32.27 -10.19
CA THR A 34 30.79 33.63 -10.75
C THR A 34 29.50 34.45 -10.70
N GLN A 35 28.34 33.79 -10.60
CA GLN A 35 27.02 34.43 -10.55
C GLN A 35 26.25 34.08 -9.26
N LYS A 36 26.28 32.82 -8.84
CA LYS A 36 25.51 32.31 -7.68
C LYS A 36 26.42 31.69 -6.64
N VAL A 37 26.02 31.80 -5.38
CA VAL A 37 26.55 30.98 -4.30
C VAL A 37 25.58 29.84 -4.02
N VAL A 38 26.12 28.61 -3.96
CA VAL A 38 25.37 27.41 -3.65
C VAL A 38 25.93 26.77 -2.39
N ILE A 39 25.07 26.36 -1.48
CA ILE A 39 25.44 25.68 -0.25
C ILE A 39 24.90 24.24 -0.30
N GLY A 40 25.79 23.27 -0.45
CA GLY A 40 25.48 21.86 -0.28
C GLY A 40 25.44 21.49 1.20
N LEU A 41 24.32 20.98 1.68
CA LEU A 41 24.16 20.46 3.04
C LEU A 41 24.39 18.95 3.04
N VAL A 42 25.52 18.54 3.62
CA VAL A 42 25.95 17.15 3.81
C VAL A 42 25.57 16.70 5.23
N GLY A 43 24.96 15.52 5.35
CA GLY A 43 24.45 14.97 6.62
C GLY A 43 23.00 14.48 6.50
N ASP A 44 22.38 14.18 7.65
CA ASP A 44 20.96 13.77 7.68
C ASP A 44 20.05 14.98 7.48
N THR A 45 19.65 15.20 6.24
CA THR A 45 18.72 16.26 5.86
C THR A 45 17.28 15.78 5.78
N ALA A 46 16.96 14.53 6.15
CA ALA A 46 15.63 13.96 5.95
C ALA A 46 14.52 14.69 6.72
N SER A 47 14.84 15.23 7.90
CA SER A 47 13.92 15.95 8.78
C SER A 47 13.69 17.42 8.41
N LEU A 48 14.49 17.99 7.51
CA LEU A 48 14.42 19.41 7.13
C LEU A 48 13.30 19.65 6.11
N ASP A 49 12.34 20.51 6.40
CA ASP A 49 11.38 20.93 5.39
C ASP A 49 11.97 22.01 4.47
N GLU A 50 11.83 21.86 3.15
CA GLU A 50 12.42 22.81 2.19
C GLU A 50 11.85 24.22 2.36
N ALA A 51 10.55 24.35 2.64
CA ALA A 51 9.90 25.65 2.82
C ALA A 51 10.33 26.29 4.14
N VAL A 52 10.55 25.51 5.20
CA VAL A 52 11.11 26.01 6.46
C VAL A 52 12.54 26.53 6.27
N VAL A 53 13.40 25.76 5.59
CA VAL A 53 14.79 26.20 5.31
C VAL A 53 14.80 27.45 4.43
N GLN A 54 13.87 27.57 3.47
CA GLN A 54 13.73 28.77 2.64
C GLN A 54 13.48 30.04 3.49
N GLN A 55 12.86 29.92 4.67
CA GLN A 55 12.60 31.05 5.57
C GLN A 55 13.79 31.40 6.47
N TYR A 56 14.88 30.61 6.49
CA TYR A 56 16.01 30.88 7.39
C TYR A 56 16.76 32.16 7.05
N SER A 57 16.69 32.60 5.79
CA SER A 57 17.29 33.86 5.38
C SER A 57 16.56 34.45 4.18
N PRO A 58 16.32 35.77 4.12
CA PRO A 58 15.73 36.43 2.96
C PRO A 58 16.61 36.35 1.71
N PHE A 59 17.89 36.01 1.89
CA PHE A 59 18.87 35.83 0.82
C PHE A 59 18.83 34.44 0.19
N ILE A 60 18.03 33.51 0.71
CA ILE A 60 17.83 32.22 0.05
C ILE A 60 16.91 32.43 -1.15
N GLU A 61 17.38 32.03 -2.32
CA GLU A 61 16.61 32.06 -3.56
C GLU A 61 15.79 30.79 -3.70
N GLN A 62 16.42 29.63 -3.50
CA GLN A 62 15.78 28.34 -3.68
C GLN A 62 16.42 27.28 -2.80
N VAL A 63 15.59 26.41 -2.21
CA VAL A 63 16.03 25.19 -1.55
C VAL A 63 15.62 23.97 -2.37
N MET A 64 16.57 23.10 -2.66
CA MET A 64 16.37 21.87 -3.42
C MET A 64 16.85 20.67 -2.63
N ARG A 65 16.05 19.60 -2.58
CA ARG A 65 16.46 18.36 -1.94
C ARG A 65 17.13 17.43 -2.94
N VAL A 66 18.25 16.82 -2.52
CA VAL A 66 19.00 15.84 -3.34
C VAL A 66 18.54 14.40 -3.05
N GLY A 67 18.29 14.05 -1.78
CA GLY A 67 17.84 12.70 -1.38
C GLY A 67 16.32 12.52 -1.35
N LYS A 68 15.85 11.28 -1.36
CA LYS A 68 14.40 10.98 -1.23
C LYS A 68 13.89 11.32 0.19
N LYS A 69 12.64 11.78 0.31
CA LYS A 69 12.01 12.05 1.63
C LYS A 69 11.77 10.77 2.45
N PHE A 70 11.53 9.65 1.78
CA PHE A 70 11.34 8.33 2.37
C PHE A 70 12.66 7.54 2.29
N LYS A 71 13.33 7.31 3.42
CA LYS A 71 14.62 6.63 3.43
C LYS A 71 14.44 5.12 3.51
N ARG A 72 13.84 4.60 4.58
CA ARG A 72 13.65 3.16 4.84
C ARG A 72 12.82 2.48 3.77
N ALA A 73 11.84 3.16 3.20
CA ALA A 73 11.03 2.63 2.10
C ALA A 73 11.76 2.65 0.75
N SER A 74 12.84 3.42 0.60
CA SER A 74 13.51 3.56 -0.70
C SER A 74 14.31 2.32 -1.08
N LEU A 75 14.30 1.97 -2.37
CA LEU A 75 15.12 0.88 -2.92
C LEU A 75 16.63 1.09 -2.63
N GLU A 76 17.07 2.35 -2.62
CA GLU A 76 18.44 2.76 -2.30
C GLU A 76 18.87 2.35 -0.88
N TYR A 77 17.96 2.48 0.10
CA TYR A 77 18.23 2.05 1.48
C TYR A 77 18.46 0.53 1.61
N ARG A 78 17.94 -0.25 0.65
CA ARG A 78 18.17 -1.69 0.54
C ARG A 78 19.22 -2.04 -0.52
N HIS A 79 20.00 -1.07 -0.99
CA HIS A 79 21.06 -1.29 -1.98
C HIS A 79 20.60 -1.96 -3.28
N GLY A 80 19.33 -1.75 -3.67
CA GLY A 80 18.76 -2.42 -4.85
C GLY A 80 18.03 -3.72 -4.55
N ASP A 81 18.07 -4.24 -3.32
CA ASP A 81 17.41 -5.49 -2.96
C ASP A 81 15.92 -5.29 -2.67
N TYR A 82 15.08 -6.04 -3.37
CA TYR A 82 13.63 -6.07 -3.12
C TYR A 82 13.30 -6.88 -1.87
N THR A 83 12.37 -6.38 -1.07
CA THR A 83 11.89 -7.06 0.13
C THR A 83 10.90 -8.16 -0.25
N THR A 84 11.04 -9.32 0.38
CA THR A 84 10.03 -10.37 0.37
C THR A 84 9.32 -10.40 1.71
N VAL A 85 8.02 -10.14 1.71
CA VAL A 85 7.18 -10.25 2.91
C VAL A 85 6.60 -11.66 2.96
N THR A 86 6.99 -12.45 3.97
CA THR A 86 6.49 -13.81 4.14
C THR A 86 5.43 -13.85 5.23
N VAL A 87 4.24 -14.36 4.89
CA VAL A 87 3.09 -14.49 5.79
C VAL A 87 2.83 -15.97 6.03
N LYS A 88 2.68 -16.38 7.28
CA LYS A 88 2.29 -17.75 7.63
C LYS A 88 0.77 -17.86 7.58
N THR A 89 0.27 -18.87 6.90
CA THR A 89 -1.15 -19.25 6.84
C THR A 89 -1.29 -20.71 7.27
N PRO A 90 -2.51 -21.22 7.53
CA PRO A 90 -2.72 -22.64 7.82
C PRO A 90 -2.23 -23.57 6.70
N GLN A 91 -2.19 -23.10 5.45
CA GLN A 91 -1.72 -23.86 4.28
C GLN A 91 -0.21 -23.74 4.04
N GLY A 92 0.51 -22.92 4.80
CA GLY A 92 1.97 -22.76 4.69
C GLY A 92 2.42 -21.30 4.65
N SER A 93 3.69 -21.07 4.28
CA SER A 93 4.23 -19.73 4.14
C SER A 93 4.02 -19.19 2.72
N ILE A 94 3.36 -18.04 2.61
CA ILE A 94 3.13 -17.33 1.34
C ILE A 94 4.03 -16.10 1.29
N ALA A 95 4.74 -15.93 0.17
CA ALA A 95 5.71 -14.86 -0.02
C ALA A 95 5.19 -13.82 -1.03
N PHE A 96 5.22 -12.55 -0.64
CA PHE A 96 4.91 -11.39 -1.50
C PHE A 96 6.22 -10.72 -1.90
N GLY A 97 6.45 -10.50 -3.20
CA GLY A 97 7.61 -9.78 -3.68
C GLY A 97 7.94 -10.00 -5.17
N HIS A 98 8.95 -9.28 -5.64
CA HIS A 98 9.26 -9.12 -7.06
C HIS A 98 9.51 -10.43 -7.83
N HIS A 99 10.17 -11.39 -7.18
CA HIS A 99 10.51 -12.70 -7.76
C HIS A 99 9.68 -13.84 -7.18
N CYS A 100 8.57 -13.51 -6.52
CA CYS A 100 7.63 -14.48 -5.99
C CYS A 100 6.50 -14.74 -7.01
N PRO A 101 5.85 -15.92 -6.92
CA PRO A 101 4.57 -16.13 -7.56
C PRO A 101 3.56 -15.04 -7.16
N ILE A 102 2.68 -14.67 -8.10
CA ILE A 102 1.61 -13.71 -7.87
C ILE A 102 0.65 -14.29 -6.83
N VAL A 103 0.39 -13.51 -5.79
CA VAL A 103 -0.56 -13.88 -4.74
C VAL A 103 -1.92 -13.27 -5.03
N VAL A 104 -2.98 -14.07 -4.96
CA VAL A 104 -4.35 -13.57 -5.05
C VAL A 104 -5.02 -13.63 -3.69
N MET A 105 -5.55 -12.49 -3.25
CA MET A 105 -6.39 -12.34 -2.07
C MET A 105 -7.80 -12.04 -2.54
N ALA A 106 -8.80 -12.79 -2.07
CA ALA A 106 -10.16 -12.66 -2.58
C ALA A 106 -11.19 -12.90 -1.49
N GLY A 107 -12.38 -12.31 -1.66
CA GLY A 107 -13.46 -12.43 -0.68
C GLY A 107 -14.36 -11.19 -0.65
N PRO A 108 -15.36 -11.16 0.23
CA PRO A 108 -16.41 -10.16 0.16
C PRO A 108 -15.95 -8.80 0.67
N CYS A 109 -16.69 -7.76 0.28
CA CYS A 109 -16.44 -6.41 0.77
C CYS A 109 -16.61 -6.32 2.30
N SER A 110 -17.68 -6.90 2.82
CA SER A 110 -17.99 -6.99 4.25
C SER A 110 -18.25 -8.43 4.64
N VAL A 111 -18.01 -8.76 5.90
CA VAL A 111 -18.47 -10.02 6.49
C VAL A 111 -19.93 -9.82 6.90
N GLU A 112 -20.85 -10.60 6.31
CA GLU A 112 -22.30 -10.42 6.47
C GLU A 112 -22.94 -11.50 7.34
N ASN A 113 -22.52 -12.76 7.17
CA ASN A 113 -22.93 -13.90 8.00
C ASN A 113 -21.97 -15.07 7.79
N GLU A 114 -22.09 -16.09 8.65
CA GLU A 114 -21.24 -17.29 8.65
C GLU A 114 -21.33 -18.11 7.36
N GLU A 115 -22.55 -18.38 6.90
CA GLU A 115 -22.78 -19.19 5.70
C GLU A 115 -22.11 -18.56 4.46
N MET A 116 -22.33 -17.26 4.26
CA MET A 116 -21.78 -16.49 3.15
C MET A 116 -20.25 -16.46 3.19
N ILE A 117 -19.66 -16.16 4.35
CA ILE A 117 -18.20 -16.00 4.43
C ILE A 117 -17.49 -17.35 4.26
N ILE A 118 -18.03 -18.43 4.82
CA ILE A 118 -17.48 -19.79 4.66
C ILE A 118 -17.63 -20.25 3.21
N ALA A 119 -18.80 -20.06 2.59
CA ALA A 119 -19.03 -20.40 1.19
C ALA A 119 -18.05 -19.65 0.27
N THR A 120 -17.84 -18.36 0.53
CA THR A 120 -16.89 -17.53 -0.22
C THR A 120 -15.45 -18.00 -0.03
N ALA A 121 -15.04 -18.29 1.21
CA ALA A 121 -13.69 -18.77 1.51
C ALA A 121 -13.37 -20.09 0.81
N LYS A 122 -14.32 -21.05 0.83
CA LYS A 122 -14.16 -22.32 0.12
C LYS A 122 -14.07 -22.12 -1.40
N HIS A 123 -14.95 -21.29 -1.96
CA HIS A 123 -14.97 -21.05 -3.41
C HIS A 123 -13.69 -20.36 -3.88
N VAL A 124 -13.30 -19.25 -3.26
CA VAL A 124 -12.10 -18.51 -3.68
C VAL A 124 -10.83 -19.31 -3.46
N GLY A 125 -10.76 -20.09 -2.38
CA GLY A 125 -9.66 -21.02 -2.12
C GLY A 125 -9.56 -22.13 -3.16
N SER A 126 -10.68 -22.73 -3.57
CA SER A 126 -10.68 -23.74 -4.65
C SER A 126 -10.24 -23.19 -6.02
N CYS A 127 -10.35 -21.86 -6.21
CA CYS A 127 -9.85 -21.18 -7.42
C CYS A 127 -8.38 -20.74 -7.29
N GLY A 128 -7.71 -21.00 -6.16
CA GLY A 128 -6.30 -20.70 -5.94
C GLY A 128 -6.00 -19.37 -5.23
N ALA A 129 -7.00 -18.70 -4.63
CA ALA A 129 -6.70 -17.58 -3.72
C ALA A 129 -5.97 -18.11 -2.47
N ALA A 130 -4.96 -17.37 -2.00
CA ALA A 130 -4.18 -17.75 -0.82
C ALA A 130 -4.68 -17.09 0.48
N PHE A 131 -5.43 -16.00 0.35
CA PHE A 131 -6.01 -15.27 1.46
C PHE A 131 -7.48 -14.97 1.23
N LEU A 132 -8.25 -15.07 2.31
CA LEU A 132 -9.59 -14.52 2.39
C LEU A 132 -9.52 -13.06 2.86
N ARG A 133 -10.09 -12.16 2.06
CA ARG A 133 -10.33 -10.77 2.47
C ARG A 133 -11.76 -10.58 2.94
N GLY A 134 -11.99 -9.81 4.00
CA GLY A 134 -13.34 -9.49 4.47
C GLY A 134 -13.33 -8.36 5.49
N GLY A 135 -14.14 -7.32 5.28
CA GLY A 135 -14.21 -6.18 6.20
C GLY A 135 -15.09 -6.49 7.41
N ALA A 136 -14.50 -6.63 8.60
CA ALA A 136 -15.24 -6.74 9.84
C ALA A 136 -15.84 -5.38 10.28
N TYR A 137 -15.10 -4.30 10.00
CA TYR A 137 -15.49 -2.92 10.24
C TYR A 137 -15.51 -2.16 8.91
N LYS A 138 -16.44 -1.21 8.72
CA LYS A 138 -16.63 -0.50 7.44
C LYS A 138 -16.52 1.02 7.57
N PRO A 139 -15.58 1.68 6.86
CA PRO A 139 -15.48 3.13 6.85
C PRO A 139 -16.46 3.68 5.81
N ARG A 140 -17.66 4.06 6.25
CA ARG A 140 -18.74 4.56 5.38
C ARG A 140 -18.78 6.08 5.36
N THR A 141 -19.11 6.62 4.18
CA THR A 141 -19.33 8.07 4.03
C THR A 141 -20.65 8.49 4.70
N SER A 142 -21.68 7.65 4.60
CA SER A 142 -22.97 7.85 5.25
C SER A 142 -23.02 7.08 6.57
N PRO A 143 -23.50 7.69 7.68
CA PRO A 143 -23.68 6.98 8.95
C PRO A 143 -24.84 5.98 8.94
N TYR A 144 -25.74 6.04 7.94
CA TYR A 144 -26.90 5.14 7.81
C TYR A 144 -26.58 3.85 7.04
N ASP A 145 -25.40 3.78 6.46
CA ASP A 145 -24.92 2.62 5.75
C ASP A 145 -24.54 1.50 6.73
N PHE A 146 -24.49 0.24 6.26
CA PHE A 146 -23.96 -0.88 7.04
C PHE A 146 -22.51 -0.62 7.49
N GLN A 147 -22.29 -0.63 8.81
CA GLN A 147 -21.02 -0.30 9.48
C GLN A 147 -20.10 -1.51 9.69
N GLY A 148 -20.56 -2.71 9.33
CA GLY A 148 -19.90 -3.97 9.71
C GLY A 148 -20.46 -4.53 11.03
N HIS A 149 -20.17 -5.81 11.29
CA HIS A 149 -20.52 -6.45 12.56
C HIS A 149 -19.44 -6.27 13.64
N GLY A 150 -18.35 -5.58 13.33
CA GLY A 150 -17.27 -5.30 14.27
C GLY A 150 -16.62 -6.58 14.76
N GLU A 151 -16.48 -6.72 16.08
CA GLU A 151 -15.78 -7.84 16.72
C GLU A 151 -16.40 -9.20 16.38
N SER A 152 -17.73 -9.33 16.28
CA SER A 152 -18.36 -10.61 15.93
C SER A 152 -18.06 -11.05 14.49
N ALA A 153 -17.73 -10.13 13.58
CA ALA A 153 -17.26 -10.49 12.25
C ALA A 153 -15.83 -11.07 12.26
N LEU A 154 -15.02 -10.81 13.30
CA LEU A 154 -13.70 -11.42 13.45
C LEU A 154 -13.82 -12.92 13.75
N ASP A 155 -14.79 -13.32 14.57
CA ASP A 155 -15.08 -14.73 14.84
C ASP A 155 -15.54 -15.47 13.56
N LEU A 156 -16.35 -14.80 12.73
CA LEU A 156 -16.78 -15.34 11.44
C LEU A 156 -15.59 -15.52 10.47
N LEU A 157 -14.63 -14.60 10.47
CA LEU A 157 -13.39 -14.74 9.69
C LEU A 157 -12.53 -15.90 10.22
N ALA A 158 -12.47 -16.09 11.53
CA ALA A 158 -11.78 -17.22 12.13
C ALA A 158 -12.42 -18.56 11.73
N ALA A 159 -13.75 -18.67 11.78
CA ALA A 159 -14.48 -19.85 11.32
C ALA A 159 -14.24 -20.12 9.81
N ALA A 160 -14.23 -19.06 8.98
CA ALA A 160 -13.94 -19.19 7.56
C ALA A 160 -12.51 -19.65 7.28
N ARG A 161 -11.52 -19.18 8.07
CA ARG A 161 -10.15 -19.70 8.02
C ARG A 161 -10.12 -21.19 8.35
N ASP A 162 -10.75 -21.61 9.44
CA ASP A 162 -10.73 -23.01 9.86
C ASP A 162 -11.38 -23.93 8.81
N ALA A 163 -12.42 -23.44 8.13
CA ALA A 163 -13.12 -24.17 7.08
C ALA A 163 -12.40 -24.22 5.72
N SER A 164 -11.44 -23.33 5.46
CA SER A 164 -10.80 -23.17 4.13
C SER A 164 -9.27 -23.30 4.14
N GLY A 165 -8.62 -23.08 5.28
CA GLY A 165 -7.18 -22.98 5.44
C GLY A 165 -6.56 -21.68 4.89
N LEU A 166 -7.35 -20.75 4.38
CA LEU A 166 -6.85 -19.49 3.84
C LEU A 166 -6.28 -18.58 4.94
N GLY A 167 -5.26 -17.80 4.61
CA GLY A 167 -4.83 -16.69 5.48
C GLY A 167 -5.90 -15.60 5.52
N ILE A 168 -5.95 -14.82 6.59
CA ILE A 168 -6.92 -13.72 6.75
C ILE A 168 -6.26 -12.37 6.53
N ILE A 169 -6.85 -11.55 5.66
CA ILE A 169 -6.57 -10.11 5.57
C ILE A 169 -7.84 -9.32 5.88
N THR A 170 -7.76 -8.43 6.86
CA THR A 170 -8.89 -7.56 7.24
C THR A 170 -8.41 -6.19 7.68
N GLU A 171 -9.31 -5.21 7.59
CA GLU A 171 -9.00 -3.80 7.79
C GLU A 171 -9.04 -3.40 9.26
N VAL A 172 -8.05 -2.63 9.68
CA VAL A 172 -8.06 -1.91 10.96
C VAL A 172 -8.40 -0.45 10.70
N MET A 173 -9.43 0.05 11.37
CA MET A 173 -9.87 1.44 11.20
C MET A 173 -9.42 2.35 12.35
N ASP A 174 -9.28 1.81 13.55
CA ASP A 174 -8.94 2.54 14.76
C ASP A 174 -7.76 1.88 15.50
N THR A 175 -6.96 2.72 16.16
CA THR A 175 -5.87 2.29 17.05
C THR A 175 -6.30 1.33 18.16
N MET A 176 -7.55 1.46 18.66
CA MET A 176 -8.08 0.62 19.74
C MET A 176 -8.37 -0.82 19.29
N ASP A 177 -8.66 -1.03 18.01
CA ASP A 177 -9.00 -2.34 17.46
C ASP A 177 -7.77 -3.12 16.94
N VAL A 178 -6.59 -2.50 16.89
CA VAL A 178 -5.37 -3.09 16.31
C VAL A 178 -5.05 -4.45 16.92
N ASP A 179 -5.11 -4.57 18.25
CA ASP A 179 -4.72 -5.80 18.94
C ASP A 179 -5.78 -6.90 18.75
N LYS A 180 -7.08 -6.54 18.73
CA LYS A 180 -8.19 -7.48 18.45
C LYS A 180 -8.14 -8.00 17.02
N VAL A 181 -7.98 -7.10 16.05
CA VAL A 181 -7.89 -7.47 14.64
C VAL A 181 -6.61 -8.30 14.40
N GLY A 182 -5.49 -7.94 15.01
CA GLY A 182 -4.22 -8.68 14.90
C GLY A 182 -4.25 -10.10 15.47
N ALA A 183 -5.18 -10.40 16.38
CA ALA A 183 -5.39 -11.76 16.88
C ALA A 183 -5.98 -12.70 15.81
N VAL A 184 -6.77 -12.16 14.87
CA VAL A 184 -7.41 -12.94 13.80
C VAL A 184 -6.70 -12.79 12.47
N ALA A 185 -6.22 -11.59 12.14
CA ALA A 185 -5.60 -11.27 10.86
C ALA A 185 -4.18 -11.80 10.74
N ASP A 186 -3.84 -12.33 9.57
CA ASP A 186 -2.46 -12.64 9.17
C ASP A 186 -1.79 -11.43 8.50
N ILE A 187 -2.59 -10.58 7.87
CA ILE A 187 -2.18 -9.28 7.31
C ILE A 187 -3.14 -8.20 7.82
N LEU A 188 -2.60 -7.14 8.42
CA LEU A 188 -3.37 -5.95 8.81
C LEU A 188 -3.50 -5.02 7.60
N GLN A 189 -4.73 -4.79 7.13
CA GLN A 189 -4.98 -3.79 6.08
C GLN A 189 -5.21 -2.40 6.72
N VAL A 190 -4.50 -1.39 6.23
CA VAL A 190 -4.84 0.03 6.44
C VAL A 190 -5.52 0.53 5.18
N GLY A 191 -6.81 0.89 5.28
CA GLY A 191 -7.59 1.37 4.16
C GLY A 191 -7.16 2.75 3.65
N ALA A 192 -7.56 3.07 2.42
CA ALA A 192 -7.16 4.30 1.72
C ALA A 192 -7.50 5.59 2.48
N ARG A 193 -8.62 5.62 3.22
CA ARG A 193 -9.03 6.78 4.04
C ARG A 193 -8.13 6.99 5.27
N ASN A 194 -7.48 5.94 5.74
CA ASN A 194 -6.58 5.95 6.87
C ASN A 194 -5.09 5.98 6.46
N MET A 195 -4.78 6.14 5.16
CA MET A 195 -3.39 6.17 4.68
C MET A 195 -2.53 7.22 5.40
N GLN A 196 -3.12 8.36 5.80
CA GLN A 196 -2.44 9.43 6.55
C GLN A 196 -2.89 9.53 8.02
N ASN A 197 -3.54 8.50 8.55
CA ASN A 197 -3.82 8.41 9.98
C ASN A 197 -2.54 7.99 10.72
N PHE A 198 -1.61 8.93 10.90
CA PHE A 198 -0.27 8.64 11.45
C PHE A 198 -0.28 7.95 12.83
N PRO A 199 -1.19 8.28 13.77
CA PRO A 199 -1.34 7.50 15.00
C PRO A 199 -1.62 6.02 14.73
N LEU A 200 -2.55 5.72 13.82
CA LEU A 200 -2.83 4.34 13.40
C LEU A 200 -1.60 3.69 12.74
N LEU A 201 -0.94 4.38 11.80
CA LEU A 201 0.26 3.84 11.12
C LEU A 201 1.36 3.45 12.11
N LYS A 202 1.61 4.27 13.13
CA LYS A 202 2.58 3.98 14.19
C LYS A 202 2.16 2.77 15.03
N LYS A 203 0.87 2.66 15.40
CA LYS A 203 0.35 1.56 16.22
C LYS A 203 0.31 0.24 15.44
N VAL A 204 -0.03 0.22 14.14
CA VAL A 204 0.08 -1.01 13.33
C VAL A 204 1.55 -1.36 13.04
N GLY A 205 2.41 -0.35 12.88
CA GLY A 205 3.85 -0.54 12.70
C GLY A 205 4.59 -1.01 13.95
N SER A 206 3.97 -0.96 15.13
CA SER A 206 4.51 -1.60 16.34
C SER A 206 4.09 -3.07 16.47
N GLN A 207 3.21 -3.57 15.60
CA GLN A 207 2.78 -4.97 15.61
C GLN A 207 3.75 -5.85 14.80
N PRO A 208 3.90 -7.13 15.16
CA PRO A 208 4.74 -8.07 14.40
C PRO A 208 4.09 -8.56 13.10
N LYS A 209 2.82 -8.21 12.86
CA LYS A 209 2.03 -8.64 11.70
C LYS A 209 2.38 -7.81 10.46
N PRO A 210 2.46 -8.42 9.27
CA PRO A 210 2.57 -7.67 8.02
C PRO A 210 1.43 -6.66 7.85
N VAL A 211 1.75 -5.49 7.30
CA VAL A 211 0.80 -4.39 7.08
C VAL A 211 0.64 -4.12 5.59
N MET A 212 -0.58 -4.23 5.07
CA MET A 212 -0.91 -3.80 3.72
C MET A 212 -1.49 -2.39 3.75
N LEU A 213 -0.76 -1.43 3.17
CA LEU A 213 -1.12 -0.02 3.15
C LEU A 213 -1.73 0.37 1.81
N LYS A 214 -3.03 0.67 1.79
CA LYS A 214 -3.71 1.17 0.59
C LYS A 214 -3.35 2.64 0.31
N ARG A 215 -3.11 2.97 -0.96
CA ARG A 215 -2.92 4.35 -1.40
C ARG A 215 -4.19 5.17 -1.16
N GLY A 216 -4.03 6.36 -0.59
CA GLY A 216 -5.11 7.34 -0.41
C GLY A 216 -5.61 7.86 -1.77
N PRO A 217 -6.91 8.17 -1.91
CA PRO A 217 -7.49 8.50 -3.21
C PRO A 217 -6.90 9.76 -3.86
N ALA A 218 -6.31 10.67 -3.09
CA ALA A 218 -5.66 11.87 -3.63
C ALA A 218 -4.14 11.89 -3.37
N ALA A 219 -3.58 10.79 -2.90
CA ALA A 219 -2.18 10.73 -2.51
C ALA A 219 -1.26 10.62 -3.72
N THR A 220 -0.21 11.43 -3.74
CA THR A 220 0.95 11.20 -4.60
C THR A 220 1.72 9.96 -4.17
N ILE A 221 2.56 9.41 -5.07
CA ILE A 221 3.44 8.28 -4.75
C ILE A 221 4.37 8.63 -3.58
N THR A 222 4.90 9.86 -3.55
CA THR A 222 5.76 10.33 -2.46
C THR A 222 5.05 10.34 -1.11
N GLU A 223 3.83 10.87 -1.03
CA GLU A 223 3.05 10.85 0.21
C GLU A 223 2.73 9.44 0.68
N TRP A 224 2.46 8.54 -0.25
CA TRP A 224 2.19 7.14 0.05
C TRP A 224 3.42 6.39 0.57
N LEU A 225 4.59 6.60 -0.05
CA LEU A 225 5.86 6.06 0.44
C LEU A 225 6.28 6.67 1.78
N MET A 226 5.95 7.94 2.03
CA MET A 226 6.10 8.55 3.35
C MET A 226 5.19 7.91 4.40
N ALA A 227 3.94 7.57 4.05
CA ALA A 227 3.06 6.83 4.96
C ALA A 227 3.62 5.43 5.27
N ALA A 228 4.19 4.73 4.29
CA ALA A 228 4.92 3.48 4.53
C ALA A 228 6.16 3.69 5.43
N GLU A 229 6.88 4.80 5.25
CA GLU A 229 8.01 5.18 6.10
C GLU A 229 7.61 5.26 7.58
N TYR A 230 6.41 5.75 7.93
CA TYR A 230 5.93 5.76 9.33
C TYR A 230 5.81 4.36 9.93
N ILE A 231 5.33 3.38 9.16
CA ILE A 231 5.21 1.99 9.60
C ILE A 231 6.61 1.37 9.78
N LEU A 232 7.49 1.56 8.79
CA LEU A 232 8.88 1.10 8.84
C LEU A 232 9.67 1.77 9.97
N ALA A 233 9.41 3.04 10.25
CA ALA A 233 10.02 3.82 11.33
C ALA A 233 9.63 3.28 12.71
N ALA A 234 8.39 2.81 12.86
CA ALA A 234 7.88 2.20 14.09
C ALA A 234 8.47 0.81 14.38
N GLY A 235 9.18 0.20 13.42
CA GLY A 235 9.98 -1.01 13.62
C GLY A 235 9.51 -2.24 12.85
N ASN A 236 8.39 -2.18 12.14
CA ASN A 236 7.88 -3.30 11.35
C ASN A 236 8.38 -3.22 9.89
N PRO A 237 9.26 -4.15 9.44
CA PRO A 237 9.79 -4.15 8.07
C PRO A 237 8.81 -4.75 7.04
N ASN A 238 7.71 -5.37 7.50
CA ASN A 238 6.81 -6.15 6.65
C ASN A 238 5.67 -5.30 6.10
N VAL A 239 6.00 -4.35 5.22
CA VAL A 239 5.02 -3.47 4.57
C VAL A 239 4.74 -3.90 3.14
N ILE A 240 3.46 -3.94 2.77
CA ILE A 240 2.99 -4.23 1.42
C ILE A 240 2.19 -3.02 0.93
N LEU A 241 2.52 -2.48 -0.24
CA LEU A 241 1.80 -1.36 -0.84
C LEU A 241 0.62 -1.89 -1.65
N CYS A 242 -0.58 -1.32 -1.51
CA CYS A 242 -1.73 -1.60 -2.37
C CYS A 242 -2.24 -0.36 -3.13
N GLU A 243 -2.07 -0.34 -4.45
CA GLU A 243 -2.63 0.68 -5.34
C GLU A 243 -4.09 0.34 -5.66
N ARG A 244 -4.99 1.33 -5.55
CA ARG A 244 -6.44 1.13 -5.52
C ARG A 244 -7.24 2.22 -6.24
N GLY A 245 -6.57 2.94 -7.11
CA GLY A 245 -7.04 4.07 -7.88
C GLY A 245 -7.00 5.40 -7.14
N ILE A 246 -6.74 6.44 -7.92
CA ILE A 246 -6.77 7.84 -7.51
C ILE A 246 -8.01 8.55 -8.04
N ARG A 247 -8.48 9.55 -7.30
CA ARG A 247 -9.53 10.46 -7.72
C ARG A 247 -8.99 11.35 -8.83
N THR A 248 -9.74 11.41 -9.92
CA THR A 248 -9.51 12.34 -11.03
C THR A 248 -10.78 13.14 -11.27
N PHE A 249 -10.84 13.88 -12.38
CA PHE A 249 -12.03 14.63 -12.79
C PHE A 249 -13.15 13.74 -13.34
N ASP A 250 -12.85 12.49 -13.73
CA ASP A 250 -13.79 11.58 -14.38
C ASP A 250 -14.29 10.51 -13.40
N SER A 251 -15.47 10.76 -12.83
CA SER A 251 -16.18 9.80 -11.96
C SER A 251 -17.38 9.14 -12.64
N GLN A 252 -17.62 9.40 -13.92
CA GLN A 252 -18.80 8.88 -14.64
C GLN A 252 -18.58 7.41 -15.02
N TYR A 253 -17.39 7.10 -15.53
CA TYR A 253 -17.10 5.77 -16.06
C TYR A 253 -16.46 4.84 -15.03
N THR A 254 -15.68 5.37 -14.09
CA THR A 254 -15.04 4.62 -13.02
C THR A 254 -15.10 5.39 -11.70
N ARG A 255 -15.13 4.69 -10.57
CA ARG A 255 -15.09 5.32 -9.24
C ARG A 255 -13.77 6.04 -8.96
N ASN A 256 -12.65 5.43 -9.37
CA ASN A 256 -11.33 6.04 -9.36
C ASN A 256 -10.63 5.69 -10.69
N THR A 257 -9.58 6.42 -11.03
CA THR A 257 -8.68 6.02 -12.11
C THR A 257 -7.62 5.10 -11.52
N LEU A 258 -7.64 3.82 -11.91
CA LEU A 258 -6.62 2.85 -11.47
C LEU A 258 -5.27 3.19 -12.10
N ASP A 259 -4.30 3.58 -11.27
CA ASP A 259 -2.97 3.99 -11.72
C ASP A 259 -2.03 2.79 -11.89
N VAL A 260 -2.23 2.02 -12.97
CA VAL A 260 -1.35 0.88 -13.30
C VAL A 260 0.10 1.33 -13.52
N SER A 261 0.31 2.59 -13.92
CA SER A 261 1.65 3.17 -14.10
C SER A 261 2.43 3.30 -12.77
N ALA A 262 1.73 3.30 -11.63
CA ALA A 262 2.38 3.28 -10.32
C ALA A 262 3.26 2.04 -10.13
N ILE A 263 2.95 0.89 -10.75
CA ILE A 263 3.71 -0.36 -10.59
C ILE A 263 5.16 -0.20 -11.05
N PRO A 264 5.48 0.15 -12.32
CA PRO A 264 6.86 0.34 -12.75
C PRO A 264 7.54 1.50 -12.02
N VAL A 265 6.82 2.57 -11.69
CA VAL A 265 7.38 3.70 -10.92
C VAL A 265 7.84 3.22 -9.54
N LEU A 266 6.98 2.54 -8.78
CA LEU A 266 7.31 2.03 -7.44
C LEU A 266 8.50 1.06 -7.49
N LYS A 267 8.58 0.19 -8.49
CA LYS A 267 9.73 -0.72 -8.65
C LYS A 267 11.08 -0.02 -8.80
N THR A 268 11.11 1.24 -9.24
CA THR A 268 12.35 2.04 -9.28
C THR A 268 12.60 2.84 -7.99
N LEU A 269 11.55 3.07 -7.20
CA LEU A 269 11.61 3.95 -6.03
C LEU A 269 11.77 3.20 -4.73
N THR A 270 11.11 2.05 -4.57
CA THR A 270 10.97 1.28 -3.34
C THR A 270 11.31 -0.20 -3.55
N HIS A 271 11.71 -0.86 -2.47
CA HIS A 271 11.90 -2.31 -2.39
C HIS A 271 10.64 -3.07 -1.97
N LEU A 272 9.58 -2.38 -1.56
CA LEU A 272 8.39 -2.99 -0.96
C LEU A 272 7.52 -3.69 -2.04
N PRO A 273 6.86 -4.81 -1.70
CA PRO A 273 5.90 -5.46 -2.62
C PRO A 273 4.71 -4.56 -2.98
N VAL A 274 4.20 -4.72 -4.21
CA VAL A 274 3.11 -3.91 -4.78
C VAL A 274 1.92 -4.78 -5.17
N VAL A 275 0.81 -4.61 -4.47
CA VAL A 275 -0.53 -5.17 -4.70
C VAL A 275 -1.38 -4.21 -5.54
N ILE A 276 -2.28 -4.73 -6.36
CA ILE A 276 -3.34 -3.94 -7.01
C ILE A 276 -4.74 -4.37 -6.56
N ASP A 277 -5.61 -3.39 -6.29
CA ASP A 277 -7.03 -3.55 -6.00
C ASP A 277 -7.89 -3.08 -7.20
N PRO A 278 -8.16 -3.96 -8.18
CA PRO A 278 -8.93 -3.61 -9.37
C PRO A 278 -10.42 -3.38 -9.06
N SER A 279 -10.96 -4.03 -8.03
CA SER A 279 -12.35 -3.85 -7.58
C SER A 279 -12.57 -2.43 -7.10
N HIS A 280 -11.72 -1.94 -6.19
CA HIS A 280 -11.87 -0.58 -5.69
C HIS A 280 -11.38 0.50 -6.64
N GLY A 281 -10.34 0.16 -7.41
CA GLY A 281 -9.80 0.97 -8.49
C GLY A 281 -10.89 1.45 -9.43
N THR A 282 -11.62 0.52 -10.02
CA THR A 282 -12.65 0.88 -11.02
C THR A 282 -14.01 1.12 -10.41
N GLY A 283 -14.35 0.43 -9.31
CA GLY A 283 -15.71 0.43 -8.73
C GLY A 283 -16.76 -0.24 -9.62
N LYS A 284 -16.36 -1.04 -10.62
CA LYS A 284 -17.28 -1.75 -11.52
C LYS A 284 -16.77 -3.16 -11.82
N SER A 285 -17.58 -4.17 -11.50
CA SER A 285 -17.22 -5.59 -11.60
C SER A 285 -16.75 -5.98 -13.01
N GLN A 286 -17.44 -5.48 -14.05
CA GLN A 286 -17.12 -5.72 -15.46
C GLN A 286 -15.69 -5.29 -15.88
N PHE A 287 -15.05 -4.39 -15.15
CA PHE A 287 -13.68 -3.95 -15.43
C PHE A 287 -12.62 -4.69 -14.61
N VAL A 288 -13.03 -5.41 -13.57
CA VAL A 288 -12.12 -6.13 -12.66
C VAL A 288 -11.26 -7.15 -13.42
N PRO A 289 -11.80 -8.01 -14.33
CA PRO A 289 -10.98 -8.99 -15.03
C PRO A 289 -9.87 -8.36 -15.87
N MET A 290 -10.21 -7.34 -16.66
CA MET A 290 -9.26 -6.67 -17.55
C MET A 290 -8.19 -5.90 -16.77
N MET A 291 -8.58 -5.21 -15.69
CA MET A 291 -7.63 -4.48 -14.86
C MET A 291 -6.73 -5.40 -14.04
N SER A 292 -7.23 -6.58 -13.64
CA SER A 292 -6.41 -7.62 -13.01
C SER A 292 -5.32 -8.13 -13.96
N LYS A 293 -5.70 -8.47 -15.21
CA LYS A 293 -4.76 -8.92 -16.24
C LYS A 293 -3.73 -7.84 -16.59
N ALA A 294 -4.15 -6.59 -16.75
CA ALA A 294 -3.26 -5.46 -16.99
C ALA A 294 -2.24 -5.28 -15.85
N SER A 295 -2.68 -5.41 -14.61
CA SER A 295 -1.83 -5.30 -13.41
C SER A 295 -0.80 -6.41 -13.33
N VAL A 296 -1.20 -7.66 -13.65
CA VAL A 296 -0.28 -8.80 -13.74
C VAL A 296 0.75 -8.60 -14.85
N ALA A 297 0.31 -8.18 -16.05
CA ALA A 297 1.21 -7.88 -17.16
C ALA A 297 2.19 -6.74 -16.84
N ALA A 298 1.75 -5.72 -16.10
CA ALA A 298 2.59 -4.62 -15.61
C ALA A 298 3.56 -5.05 -14.48
N GLY A 299 3.38 -6.27 -13.94
CA GLY A 299 4.28 -6.88 -12.99
C GLY A 299 3.96 -6.63 -11.52
N THR A 300 2.69 -6.46 -11.14
CA THR A 300 2.27 -6.48 -9.72
C THR A 300 2.72 -7.77 -9.03
N ASP A 301 2.88 -7.72 -7.70
CA ASP A 301 3.24 -8.89 -6.89
C ASP A 301 2.02 -9.64 -6.35
N ALA A 302 0.86 -8.96 -6.32
CA ALA A 302 -0.37 -9.55 -5.81
C ALA A 302 -1.62 -8.78 -6.25
N LEU A 303 -2.78 -9.44 -6.16
CA LEU A 303 -4.09 -8.85 -6.38
C LEU A 303 -4.95 -8.99 -5.14
N ILE A 304 -5.78 -7.97 -4.87
CA ILE A 304 -6.88 -8.07 -3.90
C ILE A 304 -8.21 -7.80 -4.60
N ILE A 305 -9.09 -8.80 -4.65
CA ILE A 305 -10.32 -8.79 -5.47
C ILE A 305 -11.56 -8.99 -4.60
N GLU A 306 -12.61 -8.22 -4.85
CA GLU A 306 -13.92 -8.42 -4.23
C GLU A 306 -14.70 -9.52 -4.93
N VAL A 307 -15.16 -10.50 -4.15
CA VAL A 307 -15.95 -11.64 -4.60
C VAL A 307 -17.13 -11.83 -3.65
N HIS A 308 -18.33 -11.96 -4.19
CA HIS A 308 -19.53 -12.19 -3.40
C HIS A 308 -20.42 -13.25 -4.07
N PRO A 309 -21.06 -14.18 -3.32
CA PRO A 309 -21.91 -15.22 -3.92
C PRO A 309 -23.14 -14.63 -4.61
N ASN A 310 -23.65 -13.52 -4.08
CA ASN A 310 -24.80 -12.81 -4.65
C ASN A 310 -24.58 -11.29 -4.61
N PRO A 311 -23.81 -10.70 -5.53
CA PRO A 311 -23.45 -9.27 -5.46
C PRO A 311 -24.67 -8.33 -5.44
N ALA A 312 -25.80 -8.75 -6.04
CA ALA A 312 -27.03 -7.96 -6.07
C ALA A 312 -27.68 -7.76 -4.69
N GLN A 313 -27.37 -8.63 -3.72
CA GLN A 313 -27.90 -8.56 -2.35
C GLN A 313 -26.82 -8.21 -1.31
N ALA A 314 -25.60 -7.88 -1.74
CA ALA A 314 -24.51 -7.54 -0.82
C ALA A 314 -24.85 -6.29 0.01
N LEU A 315 -24.52 -6.30 1.30
CA LEU A 315 -24.71 -5.18 2.23
C LEU A 315 -23.79 -3.99 1.94
N SER A 316 -22.77 -4.21 1.12
CA SER A 316 -21.83 -3.19 0.67
C SER A 316 -21.19 -3.59 -0.65
N ASP A 317 -20.95 -2.60 -1.53
CA ASP A 317 -20.02 -2.74 -2.65
C ASP A 317 -20.32 -3.90 -3.62
N GLY A 318 -21.61 -4.28 -3.71
CA GLY A 318 -22.13 -5.22 -4.70
C GLY A 318 -21.72 -4.90 -6.15
N PRO A 319 -21.80 -3.64 -6.63
CA PRO A 319 -21.49 -3.29 -8.02
C PRO A 319 -20.06 -3.61 -8.50
N GLN A 320 -19.09 -3.73 -7.59
CA GLN A 320 -17.70 -4.08 -7.92
C GLN A 320 -17.28 -5.48 -7.51
N SER A 321 -18.17 -6.22 -6.83
CA SER A 321 -17.90 -7.59 -6.41
C SER A 321 -18.17 -8.55 -7.57
N LEU A 322 -17.21 -9.44 -7.86
CA LEU A 322 -17.40 -10.49 -8.84
C LEU A 322 -18.30 -11.59 -8.27
N PRO A 323 -19.26 -12.11 -9.05
CA PRO A 323 -19.87 -13.41 -8.80
C PRO A 323 -18.82 -14.53 -8.79
N PHE A 324 -19.17 -15.66 -8.19
CA PHE A 324 -18.29 -16.84 -8.10
C PHE A 324 -17.83 -17.36 -9.46
N ALA A 325 -18.72 -17.43 -10.45
CA ALA A 325 -18.40 -17.90 -11.79
C ALA A 325 -17.34 -17.00 -12.46
N ASP A 326 -17.55 -15.68 -12.41
CA ASP A 326 -16.66 -14.69 -13.01
C ASP A 326 -15.28 -14.68 -12.34
N PHE A 327 -15.22 -14.88 -11.01
CA PHE A 327 -13.95 -15.03 -10.32
C PHE A 327 -13.21 -16.30 -10.74
N ALA A 328 -13.90 -17.43 -10.89
CA ALA A 328 -13.31 -18.69 -11.32
C ALA A 328 -12.77 -18.59 -12.77
N GLU A 329 -13.51 -17.92 -13.67
CA GLU A 329 -13.07 -17.60 -15.03
C GLU A 329 -11.79 -16.75 -14.99
N LEU A 330 -11.80 -15.66 -14.22
CA LEU A 330 -10.66 -14.76 -14.08
C LEU A 330 -9.42 -15.49 -13.56
N MET A 331 -9.54 -16.34 -12.55
CA MET A 331 -8.39 -17.09 -12.01
C MET A 331 -7.75 -18.01 -13.06
N LYS A 332 -8.55 -18.65 -13.93
CA LYS A 332 -8.02 -19.42 -15.06
C LYS A 332 -7.24 -18.53 -16.02
N GLU A 333 -7.79 -17.36 -16.38
CA GLU A 333 -7.08 -16.44 -17.29
C GLU A 333 -5.77 -15.92 -16.69
N LEU A 334 -5.79 -15.56 -15.39
CA LEU A 334 -4.61 -15.10 -14.66
C LEU A 334 -3.55 -16.19 -14.54
N GLU A 335 -3.94 -17.46 -14.40
CA GLU A 335 -3.02 -18.58 -14.41
C GLU A 335 -2.27 -18.69 -15.75
N HIS A 336 -2.97 -18.64 -16.88
CA HIS A 336 -2.32 -18.69 -18.20
C HIS A 336 -1.34 -17.52 -18.37
N LEU A 337 -1.75 -16.31 -18.02
CA LEU A 337 -0.90 -15.12 -18.11
C LEU A 337 0.29 -15.21 -17.15
N GLY A 338 0.05 -15.56 -15.89
CA GLY A 338 1.08 -15.68 -14.87
C GLY A 338 2.12 -16.74 -15.21
N ARG A 339 1.71 -17.88 -15.77
CA ARG A 339 2.62 -18.93 -16.26
C ARG A 339 3.47 -18.43 -17.43
N ALA A 340 2.88 -17.71 -18.38
CA ALA A 340 3.62 -17.10 -19.48
C ALA A 340 4.67 -16.09 -18.99
N LEU A 341 4.41 -15.42 -17.86
CA LEU A 341 5.33 -14.51 -17.19
C LEU A 341 6.31 -15.20 -16.21
N GLY A 342 6.19 -16.52 -15.99
CA GLY A 342 6.98 -17.26 -15.00
C GLY A 342 6.70 -16.86 -13.54
N ARG A 343 5.53 -16.27 -13.27
CA ARG A 343 5.14 -15.72 -11.96
C ARG A 343 3.85 -16.31 -11.41
N TRP A 344 3.46 -17.52 -11.80
CA TRP A 344 2.32 -18.21 -11.20
C TRP A 344 2.79 -19.33 -10.27
N PRO A 345 2.06 -19.65 -9.18
CA PRO A 345 2.39 -20.81 -8.37
C PRO A 345 2.44 -22.06 -9.24
N GLY A 346 3.52 -22.84 -9.15
CA GLY A 346 3.56 -24.16 -9.78
C GLY A 346 2.49 -25.04 -9.15
N ILE A 347 1.75 -25.80 -9.95
CA ILE A 347 0.98 -26.93 -9.42
C ILE A 347 2.02 -27.87 -8.78
N PRO A 348 1.90 -28.32 -7.52
CA PRO A 348 2.64 -29.48 -7.09
C PRO A 348 2.34 -30.58 -8.10
N ALA A 349 3.36 -31.08 -8.80
CA ALA A 349 3.18 -32.17 -9.75
C ALA A 349 2.31 -33.24 -9.07
N LEU A 350 1.13 -33.50 -9.64
CA LEU A 350 0.28 -34.60 -9.19
C LEU A 350 1.17 -35.85 -9.24
N ALA A 351 1.56 -36.33 -8.06
CA ALA A 351 2.33 -37.55 -7.88
C ALA A 351 1.45 -38.77 -8.11
#